data_AF-A0A7R6SXJ2-F1
#
_entry.id   AF-A0A7R6SXJ2-F1
#
_cell.length_a   1.000
_cell.length_b   1.000
_cell.length_c   1.000
_cell.angle_alpha   90.00
_cell.angle_beta   90.00
_cell.angle_gamma   90.00
#
_symmetry.space_group_name_H-M   'P 1'
#
loop_
_entity.id
_entity.type
_entity.pdbx_description
1 polymer ?
#
loop_
_entity_poly.entity_id
_entity_poly.type
_entity_poly.pdbx_seq_one_letter_code
_entity_poly.pdbx_strand_id
1 'polypeptide(L)'
;MIDKEAAANLFKMADEFIDVANRLVTSDNKDLEDVGAALRYAAARFSAHETAYKSKDLAAERNDALSWFTNQYSEMLEENLDQHIEHFKSLKNKAESH
;
A
#
# COMPACT_ATOMS: atom_id res chain seq x y z
N MET A 1 -10.24 2.75 21.77
CA MET A 1 -9.76 3.71 20.77
C MET A 1 -8.63 3.02 20.04
N ILE A 2 -8.84 2.53 18.82
CA ILE A 2 -7.70 2.29 17.92
C ILE A 2 -7.02 3.64 17.81
N ASP A 3 -5.73 3.67 18.15
CA ASP A 3 -4.99 4.88 18.38
C ASP A 3 -4.89 5.69 17.08
N LYS A 4 -5.69 6.77 17.00
CA LYS A 4 -5.69 7.68 15.85
C LYS A 4 -4.30 8.24 15.58
N GLU A 5 -3.46 8.34 16.60
CA GLU A 5 -2.08 8.82 16.48
C GLU A 5 -1.19 7.76 15.80
N ALA A 6 -1.34 6.49 16.17
CA ALA A 6 -0.66 5.38 15.49
C ALA A 6 -1.05 5.26 14.02
N ALA A 7 -2.35 5.39 13.71
CA ALA A 7 -2.83 5.39 12.32
C ALA A 7 -2.26 6.60 11.54
N ALA A 8 -2.26 7.79 12.14
CA ALA A 8 -1.70 8.99 11.51
C ALA A 8 -0.19 8.85 11.23
N ASN A 9 0.57 8.21 12.12
CA ASN A 9 2.00 7.96 11.91
C ASN A 9 2.23 6.94 10.81
N LEU A 10 1.41 5.88 10.72
CA LEU A 10 1.46 4.93 9.62
C LEU A 10 1.23 5.63 8.27
N PHE A 11 0.20 6.48 8.17
CA PHE A 11 -0.09 7.20 6.94
C PHE A 11 1.04 8.14 6.52
N LYS A 12 1.64 8.88 7.46
CA LYS A 12 2.80 9.73 7.16
C LYS A 12 3.97 8.93 6.58
N MET A 13 4.28 7.77 7.16
CA MET A 13 5.34 6.91 6.63
C MET A 13 4.98 6.33 5.26
N ALA A 14 3.71 5.98 5.04
CA ALA A 14 3.23 5.53 3.74
C ALA A 14 3.36 6.63 2.67
N ASP A 15 3.01 7.87 3.01
CA ASP A 15 3.13 9.03 2.13
C ASP A 15 4.58 9.26 1.68
N GLU A 16 5.57 9.04 2.55
CA GLU A 16 6.98 9.14 2.15
C GLU A 16 7.36 8.13 1.05
N PHE A 17 6.81 6.91 1.06
CA PHE A 17 7.01 5.95 -0.03
C PHE A 17 6.26 6.35 -1.31
N ILE A 18 5.07 6.93 -1.16
CA ILE A 18 4.28 7.44 -2.28
C ILE A 18 4.96 8.64 -2.94
N ASP A 19 5.59 9.53 -2.18
CA ASP A 19 6.37 10.65 -2.71
C ASP A 19 7.53 10.17 -3.60
N VAL A 20 8.19 9.07 -3.19
CA VAL A 20 9.22 8.44 -4.03
C VAL A 20 8.61 7.88 -5.32
N ALA A 21 7.48 7.18 -5.24
CA ALA A 21 6.78 6.65 -6.41
C ALA A 21 6.34 7.78 -7.36
N ASN A 22 5.76 8.85 -6.83
CA ASN A 22 5.35 10.03 -7.58
C ASN A 22 6.54 10.72 -8.26
N ARG A 23 7.68 10.85 -7.58
CA ARG A 23 8.91 11.39 -8.18
C ARG A 23 9.40 10.52 -9.35
N LEU A 24 9.37 9.19 -9.22
CA LEU A 24 9.77 8.28 -10.29
C LEU A 24 8.90 8.47 -11.55
N VAL A 25 7.59 8.60 -11.37
CA VAL A 25 6.65 8.81 -12.49
C VAL A 25 6.83 10.22 -13.09
N THR A 26 6.83 11.25 -12.27
CA THR A 26 6.74 12.64 -12.73
C THR A 26 8.07 13.27 -13.12
N SER A 27 9.13 13.03 -12.33
CA SER A 27 10.44 13.65 -12.51
C SER A 27 11.38 12.77 -13.33
N ASP A 28 11.33 11.45 -13.09
CA ASP A 28 12.24 10.49 -13.72
C ASP A 28 11.61 9.82 -14.97
N ASN A 29 10.40 10.25 -15.36
CA ASN A 29 9.62 9.79 -16.52
C ASN A 29 9.56 8.25 -16.63
N LYS A 30 9.34 7.57 -15.51
CA LYS A 30 9.10 6.13 -15.48
C LYS A 30 7.64 5.80 -15.73
N ASP A 31 7.39 4.67 -16.38
CA ASP A 31 6.03 4.19 -16.63
C ASP A 31 5.34 3.88 -15.29
N LEU A 32 4.07 4.28 -15.19
CA LEU A 32 3.29 4.15 -13.95
C LEU A 32 3.19 2.68 -13.51
N GLU A 33 2.99 1.77 -14.47
CA GLU A 33 2.88 0.34 -14.26
C GLU A 33 4.17 -0.25 -13.71
N ASP A 34 5.33 0.20 -14.22
CA ASP A 34 6.65 -0.23 -13.77
C ASP A 34 6.93 0.25 -12.34
N VAL A 35 6.60 1.51 -12.03
CA VAL A 35 6.73 2.05 -10.67
C VAL A 35 5.81 1.30 -9.70
N GLY A 36 4.57 1.03 -10.10
CA GLY A 36 3.62 0.24 -9.30
C GLY A 36 4.06 -1.21 -9.08
N ALA A 37 4.70 -1.83 -10.07
CA ALA A 37 5.30 -3.15 -9.92
C ALA A 37 6.52 -3.12 -8.98
N ALA A 38 7.38 -2.11 -9.13
CA ALA A 38 8.55 -1.92 -8.27
C ALA A 38 8.16 -1.68 -6.81
N LEU A 39 7.12 -0.89 -6.55
CA LEU A 39 6.64 -0.61 -5.20
C LEU A 39 6.11 -1.89 -4.52
N ARG A 40 5.31 -2.70 -5.22
CA ARG A 40 4.84 -4.00 -4.72
C ARG A 40 5.99 -4.96 -4.44
N TYR A 41 7.00 -4.98 -5.31
CA TYR A 41 8.20 -5.80 -5.09
C TYR A 41 9.03 -5.32 -3.89
N ALA A 42 9.17 -4.01 -3.70
CA ALA A 42 9.84 -3.42 -2.54
C ALA A 42 9.12 -3.78 -1.23
N ALA A 43 7.79 -3.65 -1.20
CA ALA A 43 6.98 -4.06 -0.06
C ALA A 43 7.18 -5.54 0.29
N ALA A 44 7.12 -6.44 -0.70
CA ALA A 44 7.35 -7.87 -0.49
C ALA A 44 8.75 -8.17 0.10
N ARG A 45 9.79 -7.48 -0.38
CA ARG A 45 11.15 -7.63 0.16
C ARG A 45 11.27 -7.16 1.61
N PHE A 46 10.62 -6.05 1.93
CA PHE A 46 10.64 -5.50 3.28
C PHE A 46 9.86 -6.39 4.25
N SER A 47 8.68 -6.88 3.85
CA SER A 47 7.89 -7.85 4.64
C SER A 47 8.66 -9.16 4.88
N ALA A 48 9.34 -9.69 3.87
CA ALA A 48 10.19 -10.88 4.04
C ALA A 48 11.35 -10.63 5.02
N HIS A 49 11.95 -9.44 4.96
CA HIS A 49 12.99 -9.03 5.90
C HIS A 49 12.45 -8.89 7.33
N GLU A 50 11.25 -8.30 7.49
CA GLU A 50 10.56 -8.18 8.78
C GLU A 50 10.35 -9.54 9.43
N THR A 51 9.85 -10.53 8.68
CA THR A 51 9.69 -11.90 9.20
C THR A 51 11.04 -12.49 9.56
N ALA A 52 12.03 -12.42 8.67
CA ALA A 52 13.35 -12.98 8.92
C ALA A 52 14.00 -12.37 10.18
N TYR A 53 13.77 -11.09 10.44
CA TYR A 53 14.29 -10.40 11.63
C TYR A 53 13.60 -10.83 12.93
N LYS A 54 12.29 -11.13 12.88
CA LYS A 54 11.49 -11.52 14.06
C LYS A 54 11.51 -13.03 14.32
N SER A 55 11.80 -13.83 13.28
CA SER A 55 11.64 -15.27 13.28
C SER A 55 12.77 -16.00 14.01
N LYS A 56 12.42 -17.10 14.68
CA LYS A 56 13.40 -18.09 15.17
C LYS A 56 13.56 -19.28 14.21
N ASP A 57 12.53 -19.55 13.40
CA ASP A 57 12.52 -20.57 12.35
C ASP A 57 11.70 -20.07 11.15
N LEU A 58 12.39 -19.36 10.25
CA LEU A 58 11.76 -18.75 9.08
C LEU A 58 11.15 -19.78 8.14
N ALA A 59 11.68 -21.01 8.12
CA ALA A 59 11.17 -22.06 7.26
C ALA A 59 9.79 -22.53 7.75
N ALA A 60 9.64 -22.71 9.07
CA ALA A 60 8.36 -23.06 9.67
C ALA A 60 7.32 -21.93 9.57
N GLU A 61 7.76 -20.68 9.73
CA GLU A 61 6.86 -19.51 9.76
C GLU A 61 6.53 -18.93 8.37
N ARG A 62 7.19 -19.42 7.30
CA ARG A 62 7.07 -18.87 5.93
C ARG A 62 5.62 -18.73 5.45
N ASN A 63 4.82 -19.78 5.61
CA ASN A 63 3.47 -19.81 5.05
C ASN A 63 2.50 -18.94 5.86
N ASP A 64 2.69 -18.88 7.18
CA ASP A 64 1.90 -18.01 8.06
C ASP A 64 2.19 -16.54 7.76
N ALA A 65 3.47 -16.18 7.60
CA ALA A 65 3.88 -14.86 7.18
C ALA A 65 3.28 -14.49 5.82
N LEU A 66 3.38 -15.38 4.83
CA LEU A 66 2.81 -15.14 3.49
C LEU A 66 1.31 -14.84 3.58
N SER A 67 0.53 -15.67 4.28
CA SER A 67 -0.91 -15.49 4.47
C SER A 67 -1.22 -14.15 5.14
N TRP A 68 -0.48 -13.82 6.21
CA TRP A 68 -0.67 -12.58 6.95
C TRP A 68 -0.46 -11.35 6.07
N PHE A 69 0.69 -11.23 5.39
CA PHE A 69 0.97 -10.05 4.56
C PHE A 69 0.02 -9.93 3.38
N THR A 70 -0.37 -11.04 2.73
CA THR A 70 -1.30 -10.99 1.60
C THR A 70 -2.70 -10.55 2.02
N ASN A 71 -3.17 -10.99 3.19
CA ASN A 71 -4.46 -10.57 3.71
C ASN A 71 -4.45 -9.07 4.06
N GLN A 72 -3.43 -8.61 4.78
CA GLN A 72 -3.28 -7.19 5.12
C GLN A 72 -3.20 -6.31 3.86
N TYR A 73 -2.45 -6.72 2.84
CA TYR A 73 -2.38 -5.98 1.57
C TYR A 73 -3.74 -5.96 0.85
N SER A 74 -4.47 -7.07 0.88
CA SER A 74 -5.78 -7.17 0.21
C SER A 74 -6.80 -6.25 0.87
N GLU A 75 -6.86 -6.23 2.20
CA GLU A 75 -7.74 -5.32 2.97
C GLU A 75 -7.43 -3.85 2.65
N MET A 76 -6.15 -3.44 2.70
CA MET A 76 -5.76 -2.07 2.37
C MET A 76 -6.08 -1.71 0.92
N LEU A 77 -5.86 -2.63 -0.03
CA LEU A 77 -6.15 -2.38 -1.44
C LEU A 77 -7.65 -2.23 -1.68
N GLU A 78 -8.48 -3.07 -1.07
CA GLU A 78 -9.94 -3.00 -1.14
C GLU A 78 -10.44 -1.64 -0.64
N GLU A 79 -9.99 -1.20 0.54
CA GLU A 79 -10.35 0.11 1.10
C GLU A 79 -9.99 1.28 0.15
N ASN A 80 -8.81 1.25 -0.45
CA ASN A 80 -8.37 2.30 -1.38
C ASN A 80 -9.18 2.29 -2.68
N LEU A 81 -9.51 1.10 -3.21
CA LEU A 81 -10.35 0.97 -4.40
C LEU A 81 -11.77 1.49 -4.14
N ASP A 82 -12.34 1.18 -2.98
CA ASP A 82 -13.66 1.68 -2.57
C ASP A 82 -13.68 3.21 -2.47
N GLN A 83 -12.64 3.81 -1.88
CA GLN A 83 -12.49 5.27 -1.83
C GLN A 83 -12.45 5.89 -3.23
N HIS A 84 -11.72 5.28 -4.17
CA HIS A 84 -11.72 5.73 -5.57
C HIS A 84 -13.10 5.59 -6.22
N ILE A 85 -13.80 4.47 -6.01
CA ILE A 85 -15.16 4.26 -6.52
C ILE A 85 -16.11 5.35 -6.01
N GLU A 86 -16.07 5.67 -4.73
CA GLU A 86 -16.87 6.73 -4.12
C GLU A 86 -16.52 8.11 -4.67
N HIS A 87 -15.23 8.41 -4.84
CA HIS A 87 -14.77 9.65 -5.43
C HIS A 87 -15.32 9.83 -6.87
N PHE A 88 -15.22 8.80 -7.71
CA PHE A 88 -15.73 8.85 -9.08
C PHE A 88 -17.26 8.99 -9.14
N LYS A 89 -18.01 8.31 -8.24
CA LYS A 89 -19.46 8.51 -8.10
C LYS A 89 -19.78 9.96 -7.74
N SER A 90 -19.04 10.56 -6.80
CA SER A 90 -19.22 11.96 -6.40
C SER A 90 -18.97 12.95 -7.54
N LEU A 91 -17.91 12.74 -8.32
CA LEU A 91 -17.60 13.57 -9.49
C LEU A 91 -18.71 13.50 -10.54
N LYS A 92 -19.22 12.30 -10.82
CA LYS A 92 -20.33 12.10 -11.77
C LYS A 92 -21.59 12.84 -11.34
N ASN A 93 -21.99 12.70 -10.08
CA ASN A 93 -23.19 13.36 -9.55
C ASN A 93 -23.08 14.90 -9.62
N LYS A 94 -21.88 15.46 -9.41
CA LYS A 94 -21.65 16.90 -9.55
C LYS A 94 -21.77 17.36 -11.00
N ALA A 95 -21.22 16.59 -11.95
CA ALA A 95 -21.30 16.91 -13.37
C ALA A 95 -22.73 16.85 -13.93
N GLU A 96 -23.59 16.00 -13.38
CA GLU A 96 -25.01 15.85 -13.78
C GLU A 96 -25.94 16.89 -13.11
N SER A 97 -25.45 17.62 -12.10
CA SER A 97 -26.21 18.65 -11.39
C SER A 97 -26.05 20.07 -11.96
N HIS A 98 -25.31 20.21 -13.06
CA HIS A 98 -25.05 21.45 -13.80
C HIS A 98 -25.52 21.32 -15.25
#